data_AF-S8E2Y1-F1
#
_entry.id   AF-S8E2Y1-F1
#
_cell.length_a   1.000
_cell.length_b   1.000
_cell.length_c   1.000
_cell.angle_alpha   90.00
_cell.angle_beta   90.00
_cell.angle_gamma   90.00
#
_symmetry.space_group_name_H-M   'P 1'
#
loop_
_entity.id
_entity.type
_entity.pdbx_description
1 polymer ?
#
loop_
_entity_poly.entity_id
_entity_poly.type
_entity_poly.pdbx_seq_one_letter_code
_entity_poly.pdbx_strand_id
1 'polypeptide(L)'
;MWVKRYLTLGNDRPMWALAVDTLLSVNAAKSAGAIRKTAQINTFLQSWTPAIHHASNLPEYLKRMMSVAKKHNASFAAIKLDSALKRQLPIWYHLGATKKMRRLNNTRVGDCLRTCHDVRIVDDVARMVRRECYEAAIAGGNDYIPDDCQCLRCTADRQRGCKGPHNCCAAARSLLREVRPKWHPEAPSPHDGLSLTNRRQEKNEKALADAGTLTFDPSITQGGGLDEAFRVFVDTTVHDEPPAVRR
;
A
#
# COMPACT_ATOMS: atom_id res chain seq x y z
N MET A 1 -3.15 0.61 25.30
CA MET A 1 -3.75 -0.09 24.14
C MET A 1 -2.67 -0.56 23.18
N TRP A 2 -2.42 -1.87 23.08
CA TRP A 2 -1.32 -2.44 22.27
C TRP A 2 -1.56 -2.31 20.75
N VAL A 3 -2.78 -2.58 20.28
CA VAL A 3 -3.15 -2.46 18.85
C VAL A 3 -2.90 -1.04 18.33
N LYS A 4 -3.36 -0.01 19.06
CA LYS A 4 -3.15 1.40 18.68
C LYS A 4 -1.67 1.73 18.49
N ARG A 5 -0.80 1.31 19.41
CA ARG A 5 0.65 1.55 19.32
C ARG A 5 1.31 0.73 18.22
N TYR A 6 0.83 -0.47 17.93
CA TYR A 6 1.32 -1.29 16.83
C TYR A 6 1.01 -0.65 15.46
N LEU A 7 -0.16 -0.01 15.35
CA LEU A 7 -0.63 0.66 14.14
C LEU A 7 -0.03 2.07 13.94
N THR A 8 0.84 2.55 14.84
CA THR A 8 1.68 3.71 14.59
C THR A 8 2.77 3.31 13.58
N LEU A 9 2.78 3.96 12.41
CA LEU A 9 3.65 3.60 11.29
C LEU A 9 4.70 4.67 10.94
N GLY A 10 4.57 5.88 11.49
CA GLY A 10 5.52 6.98 11.30
C GLY A 10 6.76 6.91 12.20
N ASN A 11 7.39 8.07 12.42
CA ASN A 11 8.65 8.19 13.17
C ASN A 11 8.52 7.74 14.65
N ASP A 12 7.32 7.82 15.22
CA ASP A 12 7.03 7.38 16.59
C ASP A 12 6.71 5.87 16.70
N ARG A 13 6.93 5.11 15.62
CA ARG A 13 6.67 3.68 15.59
C ARG A 13 7.55 2.97 16.63
N PRO A 14 6.96 2.28 17.61
CA PRO A 14 7.74 1.66 18.67
C PRO A 14 8.56 0.49 18.14
N MET A 15 9.82 0.37 18.57
CA MET A 15 10.75 -0.68 18.13
C MET A 15 10.18 -2.10 18.23
N TRP A 16 9.41 -2.40 19.29
CA TRP A 16 8.80 -3.71 19.44
C TRP A 16 7.80 -4.06 18.33
N ALA A 17 7.18 -3.07 17.67
CA ALA A 17 6.26 -3.31 16.57
C ALA A 17 6.98 -3.91 15.34
N LEU A 18 8.25 -3.56 15.13
CA LEU A 18 9.09 -4.15 14.07
C LEU A 18 9.36 -5.64 14.34
N ALA A 19 9.61 -6.00 15.60
CA ALA A 19 9.74 -7.40 16.01
C ALA A 19 8.40 -8.13 15.83
N VAL A 20 7.28 -7.48 16.15
CA VAL A 20 5.95 -8.04 15.93
C VAL A 20 5.65 -8.27 14.45
N ASP A 21 6.00 -7.35 13.55
CA ASP A 21 5.85 -7.58 12.09
C ASP A 21 6.52 -8.89 11.67
N THR A 22 7.72 -9.17 12.19
CA THR A 22 8.46 -10.40 11.93
C THR A 22 7.76 -11.62 12.52
N LEU A 23 7.30 -11.55 13.78
CA LEU A 23 6.59 -12.65 14.44
C LEU A 23 5.26 -12.99 13.74
N LEU A 24 4.50 -11.97 13.31
CA LEU A 24 3.27 -12.17 12.54
C LEU A 24 3.57 -12.79 11.16
N SER A 25 4.62 -12.33 10.50
CA SER A 25 5.08 -12.81 9.19
C SER A 25 5.47 -14.30 9.20
N VAL A 26 6.25 -14.71 10.20
CA VAL A 26 6.64 -16.13 10.40
C VAL A 26 5.43 -17.02 10.70
N ASN A 27 4.40 -16.46 11.34
CA ASN A 27 3.17 -17.17 11.67
C ASN A 27 2.02 -16.87 10.69
N ALA A 28 2.30 -16.54 9.43
CA ALA A 28 1.25 -16.33 8.41
C ALA A 28 0.32 -17.57 8.31
N ALA A 29 -0.99 -17.33 8.28
CA ALA A 29 -1.97 -18.41 8.25
C ALA A 29 -1.93 -19.18 6.92
N LYS A 30 -2.20 -20.49 6.98
CA LYS A 30 -2.27 -21.36 5.77
C LYS A 30 -3.32 -20.87 4.77
N SER A 31 -4.40 -20.25 5.23
CA SER A 31 -5.45 -19.65 4.38
C SER A 31 -4.93 -18.53 3.48
N ALA A 32 -3.81 -17.91 3.84
CA ALA A 32 -3.15 -16.89 3.04
C ALA A 32 -2.34 -17.48 1.87
N GLY A 33 -2.21 -18.81 1.81
CA GLY A 33 -1.48 -19.53 0.78
C GLY A 33 0.04 -19.44 0.94
N ALA A 34 0.78 -19.80 -0.12
CA ALA A 34 2.23 -19.74 -0.15
C ALA A 34 2.71 -18.29 -0.31
N ILE A 35 2.65 -17.51 0.77
CA ILE A 35 3.11 -16.12 0.77
C ILE A 35 4.63 -16.06 0.85
N ARG A 36 5.25 -15.30 -0.07
CA ARG A 36 6.68 -15.01 -0.02
C ARG A 36 6.99 -14.11 1.16
N LYS A 37 8.00 -14.45 1.97
CA LYS A 37 8.45 -13.62 3.10
C LYS A 37 8.81 -12.19 2.66
N THR A 38 9.42 -12.02 1.49
CA THR A 38 9.78 -10.71 0.92
C THR A 38 8.58 -9.86 0.52
N ALA A 39 7.39 -10.45 0.41
CA ALA A 39 6.14 -9.76 0.15
C ALA A 39 5.39 -9.35 1.44
N GLN A 40 5.81 -9.84 2.62
CA GLN A 40 5.15 -9.56 3.89
C GLN A 40 5.69 -8.25 4.47
N ILE A 41 4.79 -7.29 4.69
CA ILE A 41 5.11 -5.97 5.26
C ILE A 41 4.30 -5.75 6.53
N ASN A 42 2.98 -5.70 6.42
CA ASN A 42 2.09 -5.47 7.55
C ASN A 42 0.72 -6.08 7.27
N THR A 43 0.22 -6.92 8.19
CA THR A 43 -1.04 -7.65 8.04
C THR A 43 -2.29 -6.76 8.01
N PHE A 44 -2.21 -5.51 8.48
CA PHE A 44 -3.32 -4.54 8.41
C PHE A 44 -3.31 -3.70 7.13
N LEU A 45 -2.21 -3.73 6.38
CA LEU A 45 -2.07 -3.07 5.08
C LEU A 45 -2.13 -4.07 3.91
N GLN A 46 -2.33 -5.35 4.19
CA GLN A 46 -2.31 -6.44 3.21
C GLN A 46 -3.42 -7.44 3.48
N SER A 47 -3.77 -8.23 2.48
CA SER A 47 -4.89 -9.19 2.50
C SER A 47 -4.58 -10.53 3.18
N TRP A 48 -3.44 -10.67 3.85
CA TRP A 48 -3.06 -11.88 4.57
C TRP A 48 -3.15 -11.68 6.07
N THR A 49 -3.34 -12.78 6.81
CA THR A 49 -3.49 -12.75 8.28
C THR A 49 -2.59 -13.79 8.95
N PRO A 50 -2.11 -13.53 10.18
CA PRO A 50 -1.38 -14.51 10.97
C PRO A 50 -2.32 -15.58 11.53
N ALA A 51 -1.79 -16.78 11.78
CA ALA A 51 -2.47 -17.85 12.49
C ALA A 51 -2.61 -17.48 13.97
N ILE A 52 -3.84 -17.30 14.44
CA ILE A 52 -4.15 -16.93 15.83
C ILE A 52 -4.82 -18.04 16.64
N HIS A 53 -4.97 -19.25 16.06
CA HIS A 53 -5.56 -20.40 16.76
C HIS A 53 -4.64 -20.93 17.87
N HIS A 54 -5.19 -21.74 18.79
CA HIS A 54 -4.46 -22.24 19.97
C HIS A 54 -3.12 -22.92 19.59
N ALA A 55 -3.12 -23.78 18.57
CA ALA A 55 -1.94 -24.51 18.09
C ALA A 55 -0.91 -23.66 17.30
N SER A 56 -1.12 -22.35 17.15
CA SER A 56 -0.15 -21.47 16.48
C SER A 56 1.02 -21.17 17.42
N ASN A 57 2.23 -21.06 16.86
CA ASN A 57 3.43 -20.67 17.60
C ASN A 57 3.48 -19.17 17.92
N LEU A 58 2.46 -18.41 17.52
CA LEU A 58 2.35 -17.00 17.88
C LEU A 58 2.15 -16.86 19.41
N PRO A 59 2.94 -15.99 20.10
CA PRO A 59 2.76 -15.76 21.53
C PRO A 59 1.34 -15.32 21.90
N GLU A 60 0.88 -15.75 23.07
CA GLU A 60 -0.50 -15.54 23.52
C GLU A 60 -0.90 -14.06 23.59
N TYR A 61 0.01 -13.18 23.99
CA TYR A 61 -0.28 -11.73 24.00
C TYR A 61 -0.50 -11.16 22.59
N LEU A 62 0.18 -11.69 21.56
CA LEU A 62 -0.05 -11.29 20.16
C LEU A 62 -1.32 -11.90 19.61
N LYS A 63 -1.64 -13.15 19.96
CA LYS A 63 -2.95 -13.76 19.62
C LYS A 63 -4.10 -12.90 20.17
N ARG A 64 -3.98 -12.43 21.41
CA ARG A 64 -4.96 -11.50 22.03
C ARG A 64 -5.00 -10.16 21.31
N MET A 65 -3.85 -9.56 21.00
CA MET A 65 -3.77 -8.30 20.26
C MET A 65 -4.50 -8.40 18.91
N MET A 66 -4.22 -9.45 18.13
CA MET A 66 -4.86 -9.69 16.84
C MET A 66 -6.35 -10.02 16.99
N SER A 67 -6.73 -10.78 18.01
CA SER A 67 -8.14 -11.09 18.30
C SER A 67 -8.95 -9.84 18.65
N VAL A 68 -8.39 -8.93 19.45
CA VAL A 68 -9.02 -7.63 19.75
C VAL A 68 -9.17 -6.81 18.49
N ALA A 69 -8.11 -6.71 17.68
CA ALA A 69 -8.17 -5.97 16.43
C ALA A 69 -9.25 -6.52 15.48
N LYS A 70 -9.35 -7.85 15.36
CA LYS A 70 -10.38 -8.51 14.56
C LYS A 70 -11.79 -8.32 15.14
N LYS A 71 -11.97 -8.47 16.46
CA LYS A 71 -13.26 -8.29 17.14
C LYS A 71 -13.83 -6.89 16.90
N HIS A 72 -12.97 -5.89 16.85
CA HIS A 72 -13.35 -4.49 16.66
C HIS A 72 -13.18 -4.02 15.22
N ASN A 73 -12.99 -4.92 14.23
CA ASN A 73 -12.80 -4.59 12.81
C ASN A 73 -11.79 -3.44 12.60
N ALA A 74 -10.67 -3.48 13.31
CA ALA A 74 -9.58 -2.52 13.13
C ALA A 74 -8.95 -2.76 11.75
N SER A 75 -9.06 -1.80 10.84
CA SER A 75 -8.56 -1.93 9.47
C SER A 75 -8.15 -0.59 8.88
N PHE A 76 -7.32 -0.64 7.83
CA PHE A 76 -6.93 0.55 7.06
C PHE A 76 -8.11 1.00 6.20
N ALA A 77 -8.92 1.92 6.71
CA ALA A 77 -10.22 2.27 6.12
C ALA A 77 -10.36 3.78 5.95
N ALA A 78 -9.45 4.37 5.16
CA ALA A 78 -9.60 5.74 4.73
C ALA A 78 -10.82 5.92 3.83
N ILE A 79 -11.64 6.93 4.15
CA ILE A 79 -12.79 7.33 3.33
C ILE A 79 -12.28 7.86 1.98
N LYS A 80 -11.27 8.72 2.03
CA LYS A 80 -10.61 9.31 0.86
C LYS A 80 -9.10 9.39 1.12
N LEU A 81 -8.31 8.89 0.17
CA LEU A 81 -6.85 8.94 0.20
C LEU A 81 -6.36 9.94 -0.84
N ASP A 82 -5.33 10.68 -0.51
CA ASP A 82 -4.56 11.44 -1.50
C ASP A 82 -3.62 10.52 -2.31
N SER A 83 -3.00 11.08 -3.35
CA SER A 83 -2.08 10.31 -4.19
C SER A 83 -0.79 9.92 -3.47
N ALA A 84 -0.35 10.69 -2.47
CA ALA A 84 0.88 10.41 -1.72
C ALA A 84 0.73 9.18 -0.83
N LEU A 85 -0.39 9.03 -0.11
CA LEU A 85 -0.68 7.84 0.69
C LEU A 85 -0.89 6.61 -0.19
N LYS A 86 -1.61 6.74 -1.32
CA LYS A 86 -1.80 5.60 -2.26
C LYS A 86 -0.45 5.03 -2.73
N ARG A 87 0.56 5.88 -2.94
CA ARG A 87 1.92 5.47 -3.33
C ARG A 87 2.66 4.67 -2.26
N GLN A 88 2.36 4.90 -0.99
CA GLN A 88 3.00 4.23 0.15
C GLN A 88 2.43 2.83 0.45
N LEU A 89 1.30 2.46 -0.18
CA LEU A 89 0.66 1.17 0.07
C LEU A 89 1.51 -0.02 -0.43
N PRO A 90 1.53 -1.15 0.29
CA PRO A 90 2.14 -2.39 -0.19
C PRO A 90 1.53 -2.87 -1.50
N ILE A 91 2.34 -3.11 -2.54
CA ILE A 91 1.82 -3.62 -3.82
C ILE A 91 1.50 -5.12 -3.77
N TRP A 92 2.23 -5.88 -2.96
CA TRP A 92 1.99 -7.32 -2.84
C TRP A 92 0.85 -7.58 -1.87
N TYR A 93 -0.01 -8.54 -2.20
CA TYR A 93 -1.20 -8.83 -1.37
C TYR A 93 -2.03 -7.58 -1.05
N HIS A 94 -2.03 -6.61 -1.98
CA HIS A 94 -2.65 -5.30 -1.84
C HIS A 94 -4.13 -5.38 -1.42
N LEU A 95 -4.59 -4.43 -0.60
CA LEU A 95 -5.98 -4.38 -0.09
C LEU A 95 -7.01 -4.35 -1.22
N GLY A 96 -6.82 -3.44 -2.18
CA GLY A 96 -7.61 -3.35 -3.41
C GLY A 96 -7.26 -4.33 -4.54
N ALA A 97 -6.67 -5.51 -4.26
CA ALA A 97 -6.22 -6.42 -5.31
C ALA A 97 -7.38 -7.17 -6.02
N THR A 98 -7.38 -7.14 -7.36
CA THR A 98 -8.26 -8.00 -8.17
C THR A 98 -7.82 -9.48 -8.12
N LYS A 99 -8.67 -10.39 -8.59
CA LYS A 99 -8.30 -11.81 -8.75
C LYS A 99 -7.08 -11.97 -9.66
N LYS A 100 -6.93 -11.14 -10.70
CA LYS A 100 -5.78 -11.15 -11.61
C LYS A 100 -4.51 -10.70 -10.91
N MET A 101 -4.57 -9.61 -10.15
CA MET A 101 -3.43 -9.12 -9.36
C MET A 101 -2.90 -10.19 -8.39
N ARG A 102 -3.80 -10.91 -7.69
CA ARG A 102 -3.41 -11.98 -6.76
C ARG A 102 -2.61 -13.11 -7.43
N ARG A 103 -2.91 -13.43 -8.71
CA ARG A 103 -2.17 -14.44 -9.47
C ARG A 103 -0.74 -14.01 -9.78
N LEU A 104 -0.47 -12.70 -9.86
CA LEU A 104 0.85 -12.15 -10.13
C LEU A 104 1.79 -12.24 -8.92
N ASN A 105 1.24 -12.30 -7.69
CA ASN A 105 2.01 -12.29 -6.45
C ASN A 105 3.11 -13.35 -6.42
N ASN A 106 2.86 -14.57 -6.90
CA ASN A 106 3.79 -15.70 -6.79
C ASN A 106 4.40 -16.15 -8.13
N THR A 107 4.37 -15.28 -9.14
CA THR A 107 5.04 -15.56 -10.42
C THR A 107 6.54 -15.41 -10.32
N ARG A 108 7.29 -16.06 -11.22
CA ARG A 108 8.76 -15.89 -11.31
C ARG A 108 9.16 -14.43 -11.53
N VAL A 109 8.39 -13.68 -12.33
CA VAL A 109 8.64 -12.25 -12.54
C VAL A 109 8.31 -11.45 -11.27
N GLY A 110 7.26 -11.82 -10.54
CA GLY A 110 6.96 -11.24 -9.23
C GLY A 110 8.08 -11.48 -8.20
N ASP A 111 8.68 -12.68 -8.20
CA ASP A 111 9.85 -12.97 -7.38
C ASP A 111 11.04 -12.07 -7.77
N CYS A 112 11.32 -11.94 -9.07
CA CYS A 112 12.37 -11.05 -9.58
C CYS A 112 12.14 -9.57 -9.20
N LEU A 113 10.90 -9.07 -9.32
CA LEU A 113 10.52 -7.73 -8.88
C LEU A 113 10.86 -7.49 -7.41
N ARG A 114 10.66 -8.49 -6.54
CA ARG A 114 10.98 -8.37 -5.11
C ARG A 114 12.46 -8.48 -4.79
N THR A 115 13.18 -9.42 -5.41
CA THR A 115 14.55 -9.75 -5.01
C THR A 115 15.61 -8.97 -5.79
N CYS A 116 15.35 -8.69 -7.07
CA CYS A 116 16.30 -8.02 -7.96
C CYS A 116 16.00 -6.52 -8.11
N HIS A 117 14.75 -6.10 -7.91
CA HIS A 117 14.34 -4.69 -8.07
C HIS A 117 13.80 -4.06 -6.78
N ASP A 118 13.79 -4.79 -5.66
CA ASP A 118 13.32 -4.35 -4.34
C ASP A 118 11.90 -3.76 -4.32
N VAL A 119 11.04 -4.20 -5.24
CA VAL A 119 9.66 -3.70 -5.34
C VAL A 119 8.86 -4.14 -4.11
N ARG A 120 8.34 -3.17 -3.35
CA ARG A 120 7.58 -3.37 -2.11
C ARG A 120 6.28 -2.58 -2.08
N ILE A 121 6.30 -1.33 -2.52
CA ILE A 121 5.16 -0.42 -2.49
C ILE A 121 4.69 -0.04 -3.90
N VAL A 122 3.51 0.56 -3.98
CA VAL A 122 2.90 1.04 -5.24
C VAL A 122 3.85 2.00 -5.98
N ASP A 123 4.56 2.88 -5.27
CA ASP A 123 5.50 3.80 -5.92
C ASP A 123 6.67 3.10 -6.63
N ASP A 124 7.18 2.00 -6.08
CA ASP A 124 8.27 1.23 -6.72
C ASP A 124 7.84 0.71 -8.09
N VAL A 125 6.60 0.22 -8.17
CA VAL A 125 5.99 -0.20 -9.43
C VAL A 125 5.78 0.99 -10.38
N ALA A 126 5.30 2.13 -9.88
CA ALA A 126 5.15 3.33 -10.71
C ALA A 126 6.51 3.81 -11.28
N ARG A 127 7.61 3.72 -10.52
CA ARG A 127 8.97 4.02 -11.01
C ARG A 127 9.49 3.01 -12.04
N MET A 128 9.02 1.76 -12.00
CA MET A 128 9.34 0.74 -12.99
C MET A 128 8.59 0.96 -14.31
N VAL A 129 7.32 1.37 -14.23
CA VAL A 129 6.50 1.66 -15.41
C VAL A 129 7.02 2.90 -16.14
N ARG A 130 7.43 3.93 -15.40
CA ARG A 130 7.95 5.21 -15.95
C ARG A 130 9.43 5.18 -16.33
N ARG A 131 9.94 4.02 -16.73
CA ARG A 131 11.31 3.91 -17.24
C ARG A 131 11.32 4.34 -18.70
N GLU A 132 12.07 5.39 -19.03
CA GLU A 132 12.15 5.95 -20.39
C GLU A 132 12.42 4.87 -21.46
N CYS A 133 13.38 3.97 -21.22
CA CYS A 133 13.69 2.87 -22.15
C CYS A 133 12.51 1.92 -22.40
N TYR A 134 11.69 1.67 -21.37
CA TYR A 134 10.51 0.82 -21.48
C TYR A 134 9.35 1.59 -22.14
N GLU A 135 9.14 2.85 -21.76
CA GLU A 135 8.13 3.74 -22.37
C GLU A 135 8.38 3.92 -23.87
N ALA A 136 9.63 4.18 -24.27
CA ALA A 136 10.03 4.25 -25.66
C ALA A 136 9.76 2.93 -26.41
N ALA A 137 10.04 1.79 -25.77
CA ALA A 137 9.83 0.49 -26.39
C ALA A 137 8.34 0.16 -26.61
N ILE A 138 7.44 0.57 -25.71
CA ILE A 138 5.99 0.36 -25.87
C ILE A 138 5.34 1.42 -26.77
N ALA A 139 5.94 2.60 -26.92
CA ALA A 139 5.40 3.68 -27.76
C ALA A 139 5.33 3.28 -29.25
N GLY A 140 6.20 2.36 -29.67
CA GLY A 140 6.17 1.79 -31.03
C GLY A 140 4.95 0.91 -31.34
N GLY A 141 4.09 0.62 -30.34
CA GLY A 141 2.84 -0.13 -30.55
C GLY A 141 3.00 -1.62 -30.87
N ASN A 142 4.23 -2.13 -30.87
CA ASN A 142 4.50 -3.54 -31.12
C ASN A 142 4.26 -4.40 -29.87
N ASP A 143 3.64 -5.55 -30.04
CA ASP A 143 3.44 -6.54 -28.98
C ASP A 143 4.76 -7.16 -28.49
N TYR A 144 5.79 -7.15 -29.34
CA TYR A 144 7.12 -7.62 -29.02
C TYR A 144 8.01 -6.47 -28.55
N ILE A 145 8.52 -6.58 -27.32
CA ILE A 145 9.46 -5.62 -26.72
C ILE A 145 10.81 -6.33 -26.58
N PRO A 146 11.86 -5.89 -27.31
CA PRO A 146 13.21 -6.44 -27.14
C PRO A 146 13.71 -6.29 -25.70
N ASP A 147 14.37 -7.32 -25.20
CA ASP A 147 14.89 -7.36 -23.81
C ASP A 147 16.42 -7.15 -23.74
N ASP A 148 16.99 -6.61 -24.81
CA ASP A 148 18.42 -6.36 -25.02
C ASP A 148 18.82 -4.90 -24.77
N CYS A 149 17.93 -4.11 -24.14
CA CYS A 149 18.19 -2.71 -23.81
C CYS A 149 19.51 -2.54 -23.05
N GLN A 150 20.43 -1.73 -23.57
CA GLN A 150 21.77 -1.51 -23.01
C GLN A 150 21.87 -0.27 -22.09
N CYS A 151 20.74 0.32 -21.70
CA CYS A 151 20.76 1.49 -20.83
C CYS A 151 21.33 1.15 -19.44
N LEU A 152 21.87 2.15 -18.74
CA LEU A 152 22.51 1.98 -17.44
C LEU A 152 21.63 1.21 -16.43
N ARG A 153 20.32 1.52 -16.40
CA ARG A 153 19.36 0.89 -15.47
C ARG A 153 19.13 -0.59 -15.80
N CYS A 154 18.93 -0.94 -17.07
CA CYS A 154 18.73 -2.32 -17.49
C CYS A 154 20.01 -3.15 -17.31
N THR A 155 21.18 -2.56 -17.55
CA THR A 155 22.47 -3.20 -17.28
C THR A 155 22.67 -3.46 -15.79
N ALA A 156 22.37 -2.47 -14.93
CA ALA A 156 22.45 -2.64 -13.47
C ALA A 156 21.48 -3.73 -12.96
N ASP A 157 20.25 -3.79 -13.49
CA ASP A 157 19.30 -4.84 -13.14
C ASP A 157 19.84 -6.23 -13.52
N ARG A 158 20.47 -6.37 -14.70
CA ARG A 158 21.09 -7.64 -15.13
C ARG A 158 22.26 -8.05 -14.23
N GLN A 159 23.08 -7.09 -13.79
CA GLN A 159 24.14 -7.34 -12.80
C GLN A 159 23.58 -7.83 -11.45
N ARG A 160 22.36 -7.41 -11.09
CA ARG A 160 21.62 -7.92 -9.93
C ARG A 160 20.92 -9.27 -10.17
N GLY A 161 21.11 -9.89 -11.34
CA GLY A 161 20.55 -11.19 -11.70
C GLY A 161 19.18 -11.15 -12.38
N CYS A 162 18.66 -9.98 -12.74
CA CYS A 162 17.45 -9.89 -13.56
C CYS A 162 17.74 -10.39 -14.99
N LYS A 163 17.00 -11.39 -15.46
CA LYS A 163 17.17 -11.91 -16.83
C LYS A 163 16.48 -11.06 -17.90
N GLY A 164 15.54 -10.21 -17.47
CA GLY A 164 14.70 -9.46 -18.39
C GLY A 164 14.07 -8.22 -17.79
N PRO A 165 14.80 -7.08 -17.80
CA PRO A 165 14.32 -5.84 -17.21
C PRO A 165 13.00 -5.35 -17.82
N HIS A 166 12.82 -5.45 -19.14
CA HIS A 166 11.57 -5.01 -19.79
C HIS A 166 10.39 -5.93 -19.44
N ASN A 167 10.63 -7.23 -19.28
CA ASN A 167 9.64 -8.17 -18.78
C ASN A 167 9.18 -7.81 -17.35
N CYS A 168 10.11 -7.36 -16.51
CA CYS A 168 9.78 -6.86 -15.17
C CYS A 168 8.97 -5.56 -15.22
N CYS A 169 9.32 -4.61 -16.10
CA CYS A 169 8.52 -3.41 -16.34
C CYS A 169 7.08 -3.74 -16.80
N ALA A 170 6.92 -4.70 -17.70
CA ALA A 170 5.60 -5.14 -18.19
C ALA A 170 4.76 -5.79 -17.08
N ALA A 171 5.38 -6.61 -16.22
CA ALA A 171 4.71 -7.16 -15.04
C ALA A 171 4.36 -6.08 -14.01
N ALA A 172 5.24 -5.11 -13.79
CA ALA A 172 4.97 -3.94 -12.95
C ALA A 172 3.76 -3.15 -13.48
N ARG A 173 3.70 -2.88 -14.79
CA ARG A 173 2.55 -2.23 -15.44
C ARG A 173 1.26 -3.03 -15.24
N SER A 174 1.34 -4.35 -15.37
CA SER A 174 0.21 -5.25 -15.13
C SER A 174 -0.27 -5.23 -13.67
N LEU A 175 0.65 -5.16 -12.70
CA LEU A 175 0.30 -5.00 -11.29
C LEU A 175 -0.43 -3.68 -11.04
N LEU A 176 0.12 -2.56 -11.54
CA LEU A 176 -0.44 -1.22 -11.33
C LEU A 176 -1.85 -1.10 -11.92
N ARG A 177 -2.05 -1.59 -13.15
CA ARG A 177 -3.36 -1.57 -13.84
C ARG A 177 -4.45 -2.32 -13.07
N GLU A 178 -4.08 -3.32 -12.27
CA GLU A 178 -5.02 -4.14 -11.51
C GLU A 178 -5.29 -3.61 -10.09
N VAL A 179 -4.68 -2.47 -9.71
CA VAL A 179 -5.04 -1.75 -8.48
C VAL A 179 -6.37 -1.03 -8.69
N ARG A 180 -7.36 -1.31 -7.83
CA ARG A 180 -8.68 -0.66 -7.93
C ARG A 180 -8.59 0.87 -7.79
N PRO A 181 -9.50 1.65 -8.43
CA PRO A 181 -9.44 3.11 -8.47
C PRO A 181 -9.28 3.82 -7.12
N LYS A 182 -9.98 3.36 -6.06
CA LYS A 182 -9.85 3.92 -4.70
C LYS A 182 -8.40 3.98 -4.20
N TRP A 183 -7.59 3.00 -4.61
CA TRP A 183 -6.23 2.81 -4.14
C TRP A 183 -5.18 3.14 -5.21
N HIS A 184 -5.59 3.44 -6.45
CA HIS A 184 -4.68 3.70 -7.56
C HIS A 184 -4.12 5.14 -7.46
N PRO A 185 -2.79 5.35 -7.48
CA PRO A 185 -2.17 6.64 -7.19
C PRO A 185 -2.50 7.73 -8.22
N GLU A 186 -2.78 7.33 -9.46
CA GLU A 186 -3.15 8.23 -10.57
C GLU A 186 -4.66 8.38 -10.73
N ALA A 187 -5.47 7.58 -10.01
CA ALA A 187 -6.90 7.76 -10.06
C ALA A 187 -7.28 9.00 -9.24
N PRO A 188 -8.04 9.95 -9.84
CA PRO A 188 -8.45 11.15 -9.14
C PRO A 188 -9.35 10.77 -7.97
N SER A 189 -9.12 11.39 -6.82
CA SER A 189 -10.02 11.29 -5.69
C SER A 189 -11.23 12.22 -5.95
N PRO A 190 -12.46 11.82 -5.60
CA PRO A 190 -13.65 12.63 -5.86
C PRO A 190 -13.53 14.04 -5.26
N HIS A 191 -14.01 15.05 -5.98
CA HIS A 191 -14.10 16.40 -5.45
C HIS A 191 -15.34 16.51 -4.55
N ASP A 192 -15.13 16.79 -3.27
CA ASP A 192 -16.19 16.86 -2.25
C ASP A 192 -16.41 18.28 -1.71
N GLY A 193 -15.53 19.23 -2.06
CA GLY A 193 -15.57 20.59 -1.56
C GLY A 193 -15.37 20.71 -0.04
N LEU A 194 -14.88 19.65 0.63
CA LEU A 194 -14.74 19.62 2.09
C LEU A 194 -13.39 20.13 2.55
N SER A 195 -12.33 19.94 1.76
CA SER A 195 -11.00 20.45 2.12
C SER A 195 -10.93 21.97 2.02
N LEU A 196 -10.34 22.60 3.04
CA LEU A 196 -10.05 24.02 3.01
C LEU A 196 -9.14 24.39 1.83
N THR A 197 -9.32 25.59 1.29
CA THR A 197 -8.39 26.16 0.31
C THR A 197 -7.12 26.64 1.02
N ASN A 198 -5.99 26.73 0.30
CA ASN A 198 -4.73 27.24 0.86
C ASN A 198 -4.91 28.57 1.59
N ARG A 199 -5.66 29.50 1.00
CA ARG A 199 -5.98 30.80 1.64
C ARG A 199 -6.75 30.65 2.97
N ARG A 200 -7.62 29.65 3.09
CA ARG A 200 -8.34 29.37 4.36
C ARG A 200 -7.43 28.69 5.38
N GLN A 201 -6.52 27.83 4.94
CA GLN A 201 -5.49 27.22 5.80
C GLN A 201 -4.54 28.30 6.36
N GLU A 202 -4.00 29.18 5.51
CA GLU A 202 -3.14 30.30 5.92
C GLU A 202 -3.87 31.24 6.92
N LYS A 203 -5.15 31.53 6.69
CA LYS A 203 -5.96 32.30 7.63
C LYS A 203 -6.13 31.59 8.98
N ASN A 204 -6.34 30.27 8.96
CA ASN A 204 -6.44 29.48 10.18
C ASN A 204 -5.11 29.45 10.94
N GLU A 205 -3.97 29.28 10.25
CA GLU A 205 -2.63 29.32 10.88
C GLU A 205 -2.40 30.66 11.59
N LYS A 206 -2.73 31.77 10.93
CA LYS A 206 -2.64 33.10 11.54
C LYS A 206 -3.60 33.27 12.73
N ALA A 207 -4.86 32.85 12.58
CA ALA A 207 -5.83 32.94 13.66
C ALA A 207 -5.43 32.07 14.87
N LEU A 208 -4.75 30.95 14.67
CA LEU A 208 -4.22 30.13 15.76
C LEU A 208 -3.16 30.87 16.59
N ALA A 209 -2.28 31.62 15.92
CA ALA A 209 -1.26 32.44 16.58
C ALA A 209 -1.87 33.65 17.33
N ASP A 210 -2.90 34.26 16.74
CA ASP A 210 -3.53 35.47 17.26
C ASP A 210 -4.74 35.19 18.20
N ALA A 211 -5.00 33.91 18.54
CA ALA A 211 -6.18 33.45 19.27
C ALA A 211 -7.53 33.93 18.67
N GLY A 212 -7.57 34.05 17.34
CA GLY A 212 -8.74 34.48 16.57
C GLY A 212 -9.69 33.35 16.17
N THR A 213 -10.69 33.68 15.36
CA THR A 213 -11.69 32.71 14.88
C THR A 213 -11.13 31.77 13.82
N LEU A 214 -11.22 30.47 14.10
CA LEU A 214 -10.83 29.41 13.17
C LEU A 214 -12.00 28.96 12.30
N THR A 215 -11.74 28.74 11.01
CA THR A 215 -12.67 28.02 10.14
C THR A 215 -12.49 26.53 10.37
N PHE A 216 -13.53 25.82 10.77
CA PHE A 216 -13.49 24.36 10.88
C PHE A 216 -13.13 23.73 9.52
N ASP A 217 -12.21 22.75 9.53
CA ASP A 217 -11.84 21.96 8.35
C ASP A 217 -12.62 20.63 8.34
N PRO A 218 -13.68 20.49 7.51
CA PRO A 218 -14.44 19.25 7.42
C PRO A 218 -13.76 18.22 6.49
N SER A 219 -12.49 18.41 6.10
CA SER A 219 -11.78 17.49 5.20
C SER A 219 -11.80 16.06 5.73
N ILE A 220 -12.29 15.16 4.89
CA ILE A 220 -12.25 13.71 5.10
C ILE A 220 -11.08 13.06 4.34
N THR A 221 -10.33 13.84 3.55
CA THR A 221 -9.16 13.40 2.80
C THR A 221 -8.01 13.15 3.77
N GLN A 222 -7.50 11.92 3.81
CA GLN A 222 -6.27 11.59 4.53
C GLN A 222 -5.08 11.86 3.61
N GLY A 223 -4.09 12.61 4.10
CA GLY A 223 -2.85 12.93 3.37
C GLY A 223 -1.59 12.95 4.24
N GLY A 224 -1.69 12.61 5.53
CA GLY A 224 -0.56 12.47 6.43
C GLY A 224 0.08 11.08 6.37
N GLY A 225 0.32 10.46 7.53
CA GLY A 225 0.87 9.10 7.63
C GLY A 225 -0.14 8.00 7.36
N LEU A 226 0.32 6.80 6.96
CA LEU A 226 -0.56 5.62 6.81
C LEU A 226 -1.30 5.27 8.11
N ASP A 227 -0.72 5.61 9.26
CA ASP A 227 -1.31 5.37 10.57
C ASP A 227 -2.56 6.22 10.85
N GLU A 228 -2.71 7.36 10.19
CA GLU A 228 -3.91 8.21 10.30
C GLU A 228 -5.14 7.61 9.63
N ALA A 229 -4.95 6.62 8.75
CA ALA A 229 -6.01 5.99 7.97
C ALA A 229 -6.59 4.71 8.61
N PHE A 230 -6.09 4.28 9.78
CA PHE A 230 -6.70 3.18 10.53
C PHE A 230 -8.00 3.62 11.22
N ARG A 231 -9.01 2.77 11.16
CA ARG A 231 -10.30 2.94 11.84
C ARG A 231 -10.68 1.65 12.57
N VAL A 232 -11.57 1.78 13.54
CA VAL A 232 -12.20 0.66 14.25
C VAL A 232 -13.71 0.68 13.98
N PHE A 233 -14.38 -0.43 14.23
CA PHE A 233 -15.80 -0.63 13.94
C PHE A 233 -16.14 -0.42 12.45
N VAL A 234 -15.18 -0.75 11.58
CA VAL A 234 -15.35 -0.63 10.13
C VAL A 234 -16.31 -1.71 9.65
N ASP A 235 -17.27 -1.31 8.82
CA ASP A 235 -18.02 -2.26 8.00
C ASP A 235 -17.14 -2.68 6.81
N THR A 236 -16.74 -3.95 6.81
CA THR A 236 -15.86 -4.51 5.78
C THR A 236 -16.51 -4.62 4.41
N THR A 237 -17.84 -4.55 4.32
CA THR A 237 -18.59 -4.69 3.05
C THR A 237 -18.46 -3.45 2.16
N VAL A 238 -18.35 -2.26 2.77
CA VAL A 238 -18.22 -0.96 2.07
C VAL A 238 -16.76 -0.49 1.91
N HIS A 239 -15.80 -1.33 2.31
CA HIS A 239 -14.38 -0.95 2.41
C HIS A 239 -13.75 -0.54 1.08
N ASP A 240 -14.21 -1.14 -0.02
CA ASP A 240 -13.75 -0.83 -1.37
C ASP A 240 -14.58 0.23 -2.09
N GLU A 241 -15.70 0.65 -1.51
CA GLU A 241 -16.59 1.61 -2.13
C GLU A 241 -15.96 3.02 -2.11
N PRO A 242 -16.12 3.79 -3.21
CA PRO A 242 -15.76 5.20 -3.18
C PRO A 242 -16.69 5.94 -2.21
N PRO A 243 -16.24 7.06 -1.62
CA PRO A 243 -17.11 7.87 -0.78
C PRO A 243 -18.33 8.34 -1.56
N ALA A 244 -19.49 8.39 -0.91
CA ALA A 244 -20.68 8.99 -1.47
C ALA A 244 -20.42 10.49 -1.75
N VAL A 245 -20.55 10.89 -3.01
CA VAL A 245 -20.34 12.28 -3.43
C VAL A 245 -21.69 12.97 -3.50
N ARG A 246 -21.78 14.17 -2.90
CA ARG A 246 -22.97 15.02 -3.04
C ARG A 246 -23.01 15.52 -4.49
N ARG A 247 -24.07 15.17 -5.22
CA ARG A 247 -24.34 15.70 -6.57
C ARG A 247 -24.90 17.11 -6.48
#